data_AF-A0A420EQ78-F1
#
_entry.id   AF-A0A420EQ78-F1
#
_cell.length_a   1.000
_cell.length_b   1.000
_cell.length_c   1.000
_cell.angle_alpha   90.00
_cell.angle_beta   90.00
_cell.angle_gamma   90.00
#
_symmetry.space_group_name_H-M   'P 1'
#
loop_
_entity.id
_entity.type
_entity.pdbx_description
1 polymer ?
#
loop_
_entity_poly.entity_id
_entity_poly.type
_entity_poly.pdbx_seq_one_letter_code
_entity_poly.pdbx_strand_id
1 'polypeptide(L)'
;MTLIGVAASGGAYAGRLLHDGGSPDEVLPLLRRIWQHTFTRHTLVLADALLRHDWTRLYPAAPRAGWADRERPVPGVGFTTLLQDGIRRGQVSAPVEGYLEWMYLVDVATDTVVVYEATRHGRWLRHSHHLLDPDAGATVLGCGGYTTHGHRWDPAHLWLPDARAGLDAQICLAKHPNAATVLRFGDTTAHAVCAATAPTPGQAGRREPWLRQVGIEFDLVWPHGRGPYRLRRDTDGLLLLDVDVPDWSWWLLPIASEGASR
;
A
#
# COMPACT_ATOMS: atom_id res chain seq x y z
N MET A 1 -22.81 -0.96 17.16
CA MET A 1 -21.68 -1.93 17.06
C MET A 1 -21.01 -1.77 15.70
N THR A 2 -19.76 -2.19 15.58
CA THR A 2 -18.97 -1.99 14.37
C THR A 2 -18.41 -3.32 13.87
N LEU A 3 -18.23 -3.44 12.56
CA LEU A 3 -17.47 -4.54 11.96
C LEU A 3 -16.08 -4.07 11.54
N ILE A 4 -15.10 -4.94 11.74
CA ILE A 4 -13.74 -4.77 11.24
C ILE A 4 -13.29 -6.04 10.56
N GLY A 5 -12.71 -5.93 9.37
CA GLY A 5 -12.46 -7.12 8.57
C GLY A 5 -11.73 -6.85 7.28
N VAL A 6 -11.93 -7.74 6.32
CA VAL A 6 -11.19 -7.81 5.06
C VAL A 6 -12.18 -7.82 3.91
N ALA A 7 -11.91 -7.01 2.90
CA ALA A 7 -12.64 -7.02 1.65
C ALA A 7 -12.20 -8.20 0.78
N ALA A 8 -13.14 -8.78 0.06
CA ALA A 8 -12.91 -9.79 -0.96
C ALA A 8 -13.58 -9.36 -2.27
N SER A 9 -13.26 -10.08 -3.36
CA SER A 9 -13.76 -9.77 -4.69
C SER A 9 -15.30 -9.69 -4.75
N GLY A 10 -15.82 -8.78 -5.57
CA GLY A 10 -17.26 -8.68 -5.83
C GLY A 10 -18.09 -8.11 -4.67
N GLY A 11 -17.47 -7.46 -3.69
CA GLY A 11 -18.17 -6.92 -2.52
C GLY A 11 -18.40 -7.96 -1.41
N ALA A 12 -17.77 -9.13 -1.52
CA ALA A 12 -17.69 -10.09 -0.42
C ALA A 12 -16.84 -9.52 0.72
N TYR A 13 -17.12 -9.94 1.95
CA TYR A 13 -16.28 -9.62 3.10
C TYR A 13 -16.24 -10.74 4.12
N ALA A 14 -15.18 -10.71 4.92
CA ALA A 14 -15.06 -11.44 6.19
C ALA A 14 -14.75 -10.42 7.30
N GLY A 15 -15.44 -10.50 8.43
CA GLY A 15 -15.28 -9.53 9.51
C GLY A 15 -15.50 -10.09 10.90
N ARG A 16 -15.07 -9.30 11.88
CA ARG A 16 -15.19 -9.50 13.31
C ARG A 16 -15.89 -8.31 13.93
N LEU A 17 -16.50 -8.52 15.09
CA LEU A 17 -17.10 -7.45 15.85
C LEU A 17 -16.01 -6.57 16.47
N LEU A 18 -16.27 -5.27 16.47
CA LEU A 18 -15.57 -4.26 17.23
C LEU A 18 -16.62 -3.55 18.10
N HIS A 19 -16.64 -3.87 19.40
CA HIS A 19 -17.70 -3.42 20.31
C HIS A 19 -17.66 -1.91 20.53
N ASP A 20 -16.52 -1.39 20.95
CA ASP A 20 -16.23 0.02 21.10
C ASP A 20 -15.61 0.55 19.80
N GLY A 21 -16.29 0.26 18.69
CA GLY A 21 -15.94 0.77 17.39
C GLY A 21 -16.46 2.19 17.23
N GLY A 22 -15.54 3.13 17.19
CA GLY A 22 -15.81 4.55 17.02
C GLY A 22 -16.12 4.97 15.58
N SER A 23 -16.15 6.28 15.37
CA SER A 23 -16.32 6.87 14.03
C SER A 23 -15.05 6.69 13.19
N PRO A 24 -15.09 6.96 11.87
CA PRO A 24 -13.91 6.84 11.00
C PRO A 24 -12.71 7.67 11.48
N ASP A 25 -12.93 8.85 12.07
CA ASP A 25 -11.87 9.72 12.58
C ASP A 25 -11.14 9.12 13.78
N GLU A 26 -11.77 8.19 14.51
CA GLU A 26 -11.18 7.49 15.65
C GLU A 26 -10.50 6.19 15.22
N VAL A 27 -11.17 5.38 14.38
CA VAL A 27 -10.70 4.04 14.02
C VAL A 27 -9.58 4.05 12.99
N LEU A 28 -9.63 4.93 11.98
CA LEU A 28 -8.63 4.94 10.91
C LEU A 28 -7.21 5.27 11.42
N PRO A 29 -6.97 6.28 12.27
CA PRO A 29 -5.64 6.52 12.83
C PRO A 29 -5.10 5.33 13.64
N LEU A 30 -5.97 4.60 14.35
CA LEU A 30 -5.57 3.40 15.09
C LEU A 30 -5.15 2.28 14.15
N LEU A 31 -5.92 2.01 13.10
CA LEU A 31 -5.56 1.02 12.07
C LEU A 31 -4.20 1.32 11.43
N ARG A 32 -3.97 2.58 11.06
CA ARG A 32 -2.68 3.02 10.49
C ARG A 32 -1.52 2.79 11.46
N ARG A 33 -1.71 3.14 12.73
CA ARG A 33 -0.69 2.97 13.77
C ARG A 33 -0.36 1.48 14.01
N ILE A 34 -1.38 0.62 14.06
CA ILE A 34 -1.22 -0.84 14.21
C ILE A 34 -0.48 -1.39 12.99
N TRP A 35 -0.95 -1.05 11.79
CA TRP A 35 -0.34 -1.46 10.53
C TRP A 35 1.15 -1.06 10.46
N GLN A 36 1.47 0.20 10.74
CA GLN A 36 2.83 0.73 10.64
C GLN A 36 3.77 0.16 11.69
N HIS A 37 3.37 0.13 12.96
CA HIS A 37 4.29 -0.16 14.07
C HIS A 37 4.26 -1.61 14.54
N THR A 38 3.12 -2.29 14.44
CA THR A 38 2.98 -3.67 14.92
C THR A 38 3.23 -4.66 13.80
N PHE A 39 2.72 -4.37 12.61
CA PHE A 39 2.84 -5.26 11.45
C PHE A 39 3.86 -4.78 10.42
N THR A 40 4.61 -3.73 10.72
CA THR A 40 5.69 -3.21 9.85
C THR A 40 5.22 -3.00 8.41
N ARG A 41 3.99 -2.48 8.26
CA ARG A 41 3.31 -2.23 6.99
C ARG A 41 2.91 -3.49 6.19
N HIS A 42 2.88 -4.68 6.80
CA HIS A 42 2.38 -5.90 6.16
C HIS A 42 0.85 -6.04 6.30
N THR A 43 0.11 -5.59 5.28
CA THR A 43 -1.37 -5.55 5.29
C THR A 43 -2.03 -6.92 5.41
N LEU A 44 -1.47 -7.96 4.78
CA LEU A 44 -1.98 -9.32 4.92
C LEU A 44 -1.91 -9.81 6.38
N VAL A 45 -0.80 -9.51 7.08
CA VAL A 45 -0.60 -9.93 8.47
C VAL A 45 -1.53 -9.14 9.41
N LEU A 46 -1.76 -7.85 9.13
CA LEU A 46 -2.77 -7.05 9.81
C LEU A 46 -4.17 -7.66 9.63
N ALA A 47 -4.55 -7.96 8.39
CA ALA A 47 -5.85 -8.54 8.04
C ALA A 47 -6.09 -9.86 8.79
N ASP A 48 -5.10 -10.76 8.77
CA ASP A 48 -5.13 -12.01 9.52
C ASP A 48 -5.30 -11.78 11.02
N ALA A 49 -4.57 -10.81 11.59
CA ALA A 49 -4.68 -10.50 13.00
C ALA A 49 -6.08 -9.99 13.37
N LEU A 50 -6.64 -9.08 12.58
CA LEU A 50 -7.99 -8.53 12.79
C LEU A 50 -9.06 -9.62 12.77
N LEU A 51 -8.89 -10.67 11.95
CA LEU A 51 -9.84 -11.78 11.85
C LEU A 51 -9.69 -12.86 12.93
N ARG A 52 -8.66 -12.82 13.78
CA ARG A 52 -8.46 -13.84 14.83
C ARG A 52 -9.45 -13.73 15.98
N HIS A 53 -9.91 -12.52 16.28
CA HIS A 53 -10.69 -12.24 17.48
C HIS A 53 -11.79 -11.25 17.18
N ASP A 54 -12.87 -11.33 17.93
CA ASP A 54 -13.70 -10.16 18.15
C ASP A 54 -12.98 -9.22 19.12
N TRP A 55 -13.14 -7.92 18.87
CA TRP A 55 -12.41 -6.86 19.54
C TRP A 55 -13.36 -6.10 20.44
N THR A 56 -12.97 -5.89 21.70
CA THR A 56 -13.63 -4.88 22.52
C THR A 56 -13.27 -3.51 21.96
N ARG A 57 -11.97 -3.24 21.78
CA ARG A 57 -11.45 -1.98 21.24
C ARG A 57 -10.07 -2.18 20.61
N LEU A 58 -9.77 -1.36 19.60
CA LEU A 58 -8.42 -1.21 19.10
C LEU A 58 -7.63 -0.29 20.02
N TYR A 59 -6.46 -0.73 20.45
CA TYR A 59 -5.60 0.03 21.33
C TYR A 59 -4.14 -0.38 21.09
N PRO A 60 -3.41 0.31 20.20
CA PRO A 60 -2.05 -0.07 19.81
C PRO A 60 -1.07 -0.11 20.99
N ALA A 61 -1.35 0.65 22.04
CA ALA A 61 -0.56 0.70 23.28
C ALA A 61 -0.98 -0.37 24.30
N ALA A 62 -1.77 -1.38 23.91
CA ALA A 62 -2.21 -2.43 24.82
C ALA A 62 -1.01 -3.15 25.47
N PRO A 63 -1.00 -3.27 26.81
CA PRO A 63 0.13 -3.84 27.55
C PRO A 63 0.27 -5.35 27.27
N ARG A 64 1.48 -5.88 27.42
CA ARG A 64 1.77 -7.32 27.26
C ARG A 64 1.10 -8.20 28.32
N ALA A 65 0.83 -7.66 29.50
CA ALA A 65 0.10 -8.31 30.57
C ALA A 65 -0.66 -7.24 31.36
N GLY A 66 -1.93 -7.49 31.63
CA GLY A 66 -2.78 -6.59 32.42
C GLY A 66 -4.12 -7.25 32.68
N TRP A 67 -4.46 -7.40 33.95
CA TRP A 67 -5.72 -7.97 34.42
C TRP A 67 -6.84 -6.93 34.30
N ALA A 68 -7.69 -7.12 33.30
CA ALA A 68 -9.09 -6.75 33.40
C ALA A 68 -9.87 -8.05 33.18
N ASP A 69 -10.67 -8.48 34.14
CA ASP A 69 -11.33 -9.81 34.22
C ASP A 69 -12.22 -10.19 33.02
N ARG A 70 -12.30 -9.36 31.97
CA ARG A 70 -13.16 -9.54 30.81
C ARG A 70 -12.51 -9.24 29.45
N GLU A 71 -11.24 -8.82 29.42
CA GLU A 71 -10.54 -8.44 28.19
C GLU A 71 -9.16 -9.11 28.11
N ARG A 72 -8.83 -9.70 26.97
CA ARG A 72 -7.48 -10.23 26.74
C ARG A 72 -6.69 -9.26 25.85
N PRO A 73 -5.58 -8.68 26.35
CA PRO A 73 -4.77 -7.81 25.52
C PRO A 73 -4.04 -8.61 24.43
N VAL A 74 -4.04 -8.06 23.21
CA VAL A 74 -3.19 -8.47 22.09
C VAL A 74 -2.19 -7.34 21.85
N PRO A 75 -0.91 -7.54 22.20
CA PRO A 75 0.11 -6.49 22.12
C PRO A 75 0.16 -5.86 20.73
N GLY A 76 0.19 -4.52 20.69
CA GLY A 76 0.26 -3.77 19.44
C GLY A 76 -1.05 -3.69 18.65
N VAL A 77 -2.14 -4.31 19.11
CA VAL A 77 -3.43 -4.31 18.40
C VAL A 77 -4.55 -3.75 19.26
N GLY A 78 -4.84 -4.37 20.41
CA GLY A 78 -5.97 -3.97 21.24
C GLY A 78 -6.40 -5.02 22.25
N PHE A 79 -7.68 -5.00 22.60
CA PHE A 79 -8.27 -5.91 23.59
C PHE A 79 -9.34 -6.76 22.92
N THR A 80 -9.28 -8.08 23.13
CA THR A 80 -10.30 -9.00 22.62
C THR A 80 -11.43 -9.14 23.61
N THR A 81 -12.63 -9.40 23.11
CA THR A 81 -13.75 -9.86 23.95
C THR A 81 -13.59 -11.34 24.29
N LEU A 82 -14.15 -11.75 25.44
CA LEU A 82 -14.30 -13.17 25.80
C LEU A 82 -15.56 -13.79 25.19
N LEU A 83 -16.48 -12.95 24.67
CA LEU A 83 -17.66 -13.39 23.94
C LEU A 83 -17.19 -13.75 22.52
N GLN A 84 -16.85 -15.01 22.29
CA GLN A 84 -16.51 -15.47 20.95
C GLN A 84 -17.78 -15.55 20.10
N ASP A 85 -17.86 -14.72 19.07
CA ASP A 85 -18.74 -14.90 17.93
C ASP A 85 -17.90 -15.35 16.71
N GLY A 86 -18.55 -15.92 15.69
CA GLY A 86 -17.87 -16.45 14.51
C GLY A 86 -17.30 -15.35 13.59
N ILE A 87 -16.46 -15.73 12.61
CA ILE A 87 -16.15 -14.82 11.49
C ILE A 87 -17.46 -14.59 10.74
N ARG A 88 -17.91 -13.33 10.70
CA ARG A 88 -19.06 -12.93 9.91
C ARG A 88 -18.64 -12.81 8.46
N ARG A 89 -19.35 -13.49 7.57
CA ARG A 89 -19.12 -13.43 6.13
C ARG A 89 -20.39 -12.96 5.46
N GLY A 90 -20.25 -12.12 4.45
CA GLY A 90 -21.40 -11.57 3.76
C GLY A 90 -21.05 -10.82 2.49
N GLN A 91 -22.06 -10.15 1.95
CA GLN A 91 -21.95 -9.23 0.82
C GLN A 91 -22.29 -7.83 1.31
N VAL A 92 -21.53 -6.82 0.88
CA VAL A 92 -21.84 -5.42 1.19
C VAL A 92 -23.19 -4.97 0.61
N SER A 93 -23.67 -5.64 -0.45
CA SER A 93 -24.98 -5.40 -1.05
C SER A 93 -26.13 -6.08 -0.28
N ALA A 94 -25.83 -7.00 0.64
CA ALA A 94 -26.85 -7.65 1.45
C ALA A 94 -27.42 -6.70 2.51
N PRO A 95 -28.65 -6.96 2.99
CA PRO A 95 -29.20 -6.25 4.13
C PRO A 95 -28.29 -6.35 5.37
N VAL A 96 -28.25 -5.28 6.14
CA VAL A 96 -27.52 -5.22 7.41
C VAL A 96 -28.32 -5.98 8.47
N GLU A 97 -27.67 -6.96 9.10
CA GLU A 97 -28.25 -7.70 10.22
C GLU A 97 -27.77 -7.14 11.56
N GLY A 98 -28.71 -6.85 12.46
CA GLY A 98 -28.44 -6.35 13.81
C GLY A 98 -28.15 -4.85 13.90
N TYR A 99 -27.76 -4.41 15.10
CA TYR A 99 -27.47 -3.00 15.41
C TYR A 99 -26.03 -2.63 15.07
N LEU A 100 -25.71 -2.66 13.78
CA LEU A 100 -24.42 -2.23 13.24
C LEU A 100 -24.51 -0.79 12.72
N GLU A 101 -23.44 -0.03 12.90
CA GLU A 101 -23.33 1.37 12.49
C GLU A 101 -22.22 1.55 11.45
N TRP A 102 -21.04 1.00 11.73
CA TRP A 102 -19.87 1.13 10.86
C TRP A 102 -19.30 -0.23 10.46
N MET A 103 -18.65 -0.27 9.29
CA MET A 103 -17.87 -1.41 8.84
C MET A 103 -16.57 -0.93 8.18
N TYR A 104 -15.45 -1.43 8.67
CA TYR A 104 -14.10 -1.13 8.19
C TYR A 104 -13.52 -2.38 7.51
N LEU A 105 -13.35 -2.33 6.19
CA LEU A 105 -12.81 -3.44 5.41
C LEU A 105 -11.43 -3.08 4.89
N VAL A 106 -10.42 -3.82 5.36
CA VAL A 106 -9.06 -3.77 4.82
C VAL A 106 -9.05 -4.49 3.48
N ASP A 107 -8.64 -3.80 2.42
CA ASP A 107 -8.32 -4.40 1.14
C ASP A 107 -6.81 -4.63 1.07
N VAL A 108 -6.43 -5.91 1.16
CA VAL A 108 -5.02 -6.34 1.14
C VAL A 108 -4.37 -6.07 -0.22
N ALA A 109 -5.13 -6.09 -1.31
CA ALA A 109 -4.58 -5.90 -2.65
C ALA A 109 -4.20 -4.44 -2.91
N THR A 110 -4.85 -3.50 -2.22
CA THR A 110 -4.68 -2.06 -2.46
C THR A 110 -4.12 -1.30 -1.26
N ASP A 111 -3.79 -1.99 -0.16
CA ASP A 111 -3.37 -1.39 1.12
C ASP A 111 -4.31 -0.28 1.60
N THR A 112 -5.62 -0.51 1.42
CA THR A 112 -6.64 0.47 1.74
C THR A 112 -7.63 -0.02 2.78
N VAL A 113 -8.36 0.92 3.36
CA VAL A 113 -9.53 0.66 4.19
C VAL A 113 -10.72 1.30 3.51
N VAL A 114 -11.72 0.49 3.17
CA VAL A 114 -13.04 0.96 2.73
C VAL A 114 -13.94 1.02 3.96
N VAL A 115 -14.57 2.16 4.17
CA VAL A 115 -15.48 2.39 5.28
C VAL A 115 -16.91 2.42 4.76
N TYR A 116 -17.78 1.66 5.40
CA TYR A 116 -19.20 1.63 5.14
C TYR A 116 -19.99 2.08 6.37
N GLU A 117 -21.09 2.78 6.12
CA GLU A 117 -22.08 3.17 7.12
C GLU A 117 -23.35 2.36 6.90
N ALA A 118 -23.93 1.85 7.98
CA ALA A 118 -25.22 1.21 7.96
C ALA A 118 -26.31 2.28 7.94
N THR A 119 -27.12 2.27 6.89
CA THR A 119 -28.25 3.19 6.76
C THR A 119 -29.42 2.78 7.65
N ARG A 120 -30.31 3.74 7.93
CA ARG A 120 -31.62 3.49 8.59
C ARG A 120 -32.48 2.45 7.87
N HIS A 121 -32.21 2.17 6.59
CA HIS A 121 -32.92 1.18 5.79
C HIS A 121 -32.23 -0.20 5.78
N GLY A 122 -31.24 -0.42 6.66
CA GLY A 122 -30.57 -1.71 6.80
C GLY A 122 -29.73 -2.06 5.58
N ARG A 123 -28.99 -1.10 5.03
CA ARG A 123 -28.05 -1.32 3.91
C ARG A 123 -26.70 -0.70 4.22
N TRP A 124 -25.63 -1.34 3.76
CA TRP A 124 -24.31 -0.72 3.75
C TRP A 124 -24.20 0.27 2.61
N LEU A 125 -23.79 1.50 2.91
CA LEU A 125 -23.35 2.47 1.93
C LEU A 125 -21.87 2.75 2.13
N ARG A 126 -21.11 2.77 1.03
CA ARG A 126 -19.70 3.18 1.08
C ARG A 126 -19.65 4.63 1.50
N HIS A 127 -19.06 4.88 2.66
CA HIS A 127 -18.89 6.20 3.24
C HIS A 127 -17.57 6.82 2.74
N SER A 128 -16.46 6.11 2.87
CA SER A 128 -15.15 6.62 2.48
C SER A 128 -14.14 5.52 2.15
N HIS A 129 -13.00 5.91 1.60
CA HIS A 129 -11.91 5.01 1.21
C HIS A 129 -10.58 5.70 1.50
N HIS A 130 -9.67 4.97 2.15
CA HIS A 130 -8.47 5.53 2.74
C HIS A 130 -7.28 4.61 2.49
N LEU A 131 -6.13 5.18 2.18
CA LEU A 131 -4.87 4.45 2.24
C LEU A 131 -4.48 4.19 3.70
N LEU A 132 -3.95 2.99 3.97
CA LEU A 132 -3.30 2.68 5.24
C LEU A 132 -2.01 3.49 5.40
N ASP A 133 -1.31 3.77 4.30
CA ASP A 133 -0.26 4.78 4.27
C ASP A 133 -0.84 6.14 3.84
N PRO A 134 -1.10 7.09 4.75
CA PRO A 134 -1.56 8.42 4.36
C PRO A 134 -0.50 9.17 3.54
N ASP A 135 0.78 8.81 3.67
CA ASP A 135 1.87 9.38 2.86
C ASP A 135 1.87 8.80 1.44
N ALA A 136 1.28 7.61 1.22
CA ALA A 136 0.92 7.16 -0.13
C ALA A 136 -0.25 7.97 -0.72
N GLY A 137 -0.98 8.72 0.11
CA GLY A 137 -2.00 9.68 -0.31
C GLY A 137 -1.45 11.05 -0.68
N ALA A 138 -0.16 11.32 -0.43
CA ALA A 138 0.53 12.44 -1.06
C ALA A 138 0.60 12.12 -2.56
N THR A 139 -0.30 12.72 -3.33
CA THR A 139 -0.45 12.65 -4.79
C THR A 139 0.52 11.67 -5.45
N VAL A 140 0.16 10.38 -5.42
CA VAL A 140 0.92 9.38 -6.14
C VAL A 140 0.79 9.69 -7.62
N LEU A 141 1.95 9.92 -8.20
CA LEU A 141 2.14 10.62 -9.43
C LEU A 141 2.49 9.62 -10.54
N GLY A 142 1.93 8.40 -10.51
CA GLY A 142 1.97 7.49 -11.66
C GLY A 142 1.45 6.06 -11.46
N CYS A 143 1.70 5.24 -12.48
CA CYS A 143 0.92 4.09 -12.99
C CYS A 143 0.67 2.88 -12.08
N GLY A 144 1.13 2.90 -10.84
CA GLY A 144 1.17 1.72 -9.99
C GLY A 144 -0.11 1.29 -9.30
N GLY A 145 -1.27 1.84 -9.65
CA GLY A 145 -2.51 1.60 -8.89
C GLY A 145 -3.79 1.59 -9.71
N TYR A 146 -3.72 1.74 -11.04
CA TYR A 146 -4.92 1.81 -11.88
C TYR A 146 -4.96 0.63 -12.86
N THR A 147 -5.75 -0.40 -12.55
CA THR A 147 -6.06 -1.49 -13.50
C THR A 147 -6.97 -1.04 -14.66
N THR A 148 -7.45 0.22 -14.65
CA THR A 148 -8.48 0.72 -15.55
C THR A 148 -7.97 1.61 -16.69
N HIS A 149 -6.69 1.99 -16.70
CA HIS A 149 -6.17 3.00 -17.65
C HIS A 149 -5.41 2.44 -18.87
N GLY A 150 -5.51 1.14 -19.16
CA GLY A 150 -4.93 0.57 -20.39
C GLY A 150 -3.42 0.80 -20.48
N HIS A 151 -2.70 0.63 -19.36
CA HIS A 151 -1.26 0.81 -19.31
C HIS A 151 -0.58 -0.11 -20.32
N ARG A 152 0.16 0.50 -21.24
CA ARG A 152 1.05 -0.19 -22.17
C ARG A 152 2.47 0.04 -21.69
N TRP A 153 3.19 -1.05 -21.48
CA TRP A 153 4.57 -1.06 -21.05
C TRP A 153 5.45 -1.44 -22.23
N ASP A 154 6.27 -0.50 -22.68
CA ASP A 154 7.19 -0.73 -23.78
C ASP A 154 8.61 -0.89 -23.21
N PRO A 155 9.40 -1.88 -23.69
CA PRO A 155 10.79 -2.04 -23.28
C PRO A 155 11.62 -0.78 -23.54
N ALA A 156 12.44 -0.41 -22.57
CA ALA A 156 13.29 0.76 -22.62
C ALA A 156 14.62 0.51 -21.91
N HIS A 157 15.64 1.30 -22.26
CA HIS A 157 16.88 1.37 -21.52
C HIS A 157 16.88 2.63 -20.65
N LEU A 158 17.07 2.46 -19.35
CA LEU A 158 17.33 3.53 -18.39
C LEU A 158 18.82 3.88 -18.40
N TRP A 159 19.16 5.15 -18.62
CA TRP A 159 20.51 5.69 -18.62
C TRP A 159 20.68 6.68 -17.47
N LEU A 160 21.64 6.37 -16.61
CA LEU A 160 22.09 7.25 -15.53
C LEU A 160 23.28 8.08 -16.04
N PRO A 161 23.55 9.28 -15.48
CA PRO A 161 24.61 10.17 -15.95
C PRO A 161 25.98 9.51 -16.10
N ASP A 162 26.31 8.55 -15.22
CA ASP A 162 27.59 7.86 -15.20
C ASP A 162 27.50 6.39 -15.67
N ALA A 163 26.34 5.95 -16.15
CA ALA A 163 26.16 4.57 -16.60
C ALA A 163 26.81 4.37 -17.98
N ARG A 164 27.70 3.37 -18.08
CA ARG A 164 28.32 2.97 -19.36
C ARG A 164 27.39 2.19 -20.29
N ALA A 165 26.29 1.68 -19.75
CA ALA A 165 25.30 0.90 -20.47
C ALA A 165 23.90 1.22 -19.94
N GLY A 166 22.91 1.15 -20.83
CA GLY A 166 21.51 1.23 -20.46
C GLY A 166 21.09 0.02 -19.61
N LEU A 167 20.28 0.28 -18.59
CA LEU A 167 19.72 -0.73 -17.71
C LEU A 167 18.30 -1.10 -18.18
N ASP A 168 17.97 -2.39 -18.12
CA ASP A 168 16.66 -2.88 -18.55
C ASP A 168 15.54 -2.25 -17.72
N ALA A 169 14.62 -1.60 -18.41
CA ALA A 169 13.43 -1.01 -17.84
C ALA A 169 12.25 -1.16 -18.81
N GLN A 170 11.07 -0.76 -18.34
CA GLN A 170 9.91 -0.54 -19.17
C GLN A 170 9.35 0.82 -18.87
N ILE A 171 8.82 1.49 -19.89
CA ILE A 171 8.18 2.79 -19.74
C ILE A 171 6.70 2.68 -20.05
N CYS A 172 5.88 3.38 -19.27
CA CYS A 172 4.49 3.55 -19.61
C CYS A 172 4.33 4.73 -20.58
N LEU A 173 3.79 4.45 -21.76
CA LEU A 173 3.49 5.48 -22.77
C LEU A 173 2.06 6.03 -22.67
N ALA A 174 1.28 5.56 -21.69
CA ALA A 174 -0.07 6.06 -21.47
C ALA A 174 -0.04 7.52 -20.98
N LYS A 175 -1.13 8.26 -21.18
CA LYS A 175 -1.21 9.64 -20.70
C LYS A 175 -1.28 9.66 -19.17
N HIS A 176 -0.31 10.31 -18.52
CA HIS A 176 -0.29 10.49 -17.06
C HIS A 176 -0.76 11.90 -16.68
N PRO A 177 -1.51 12.06 -15.56
CA PRO A 177 -2.12 13.34 -15.16
C PRO A 177 -1.14 14.51 -15.01
N ASN A 178 0.15 14.23 -14.82
CA ASN A 178 1.18 15.24 -14.55
C ASN A 178 2.34 15.19 -15.54
N ALA A 179 2.17 14.51 -16.69
CA ALA A 179 3.20 14.31 -17.71
C ALA A 179 4.50 13.64 -17.24
N ALA A 180 4.56 13.18 -15.98
CA ALA A 180 5.69 12.42 -15.45
C ALA A 180 5.82 11.13 -16.24
N THR A 181 7.04 10.87 -16.71
CA THR A 181 7.36 9.56 -17.26
C THR A 181 7.33 8.54 -16.14
N VAL A 182 6.63 7.42 -16.36
CA VAL A 182 6.61 6.32 -15.40
C VAL A 182 7.43 5.16 -15.93
N LEU A 183 8.45 4.78 -15.17
CA LEU A 183 9.32 3.65 -15.45
C LEU A 183 9.00 2.51 -14.48
N ARG A 184 9.20 1.27 -14.94
CA ARG A 184 9.26 0.10 -14.07
C ARG A 184 10.45 -0.77 -14.39
N PHE A 185 10.99 -1.46 -13.39
CA PHE A 185 12.15 -2.32 -13.57
C PHE A 185 12.24 -3.39 -12.46
N GLY A 186 12.99 -4.46 -12.73
CA GLY A 186 13.19 -5.55 -11.78
C GLY A 186 14.28 -5.25 -10.75
N ASP A 187 14.41 -6.14 -9.76
CA ASP A 187 15.38 -6.00 -8.66
C ASP A 187 16.83 -5.96 -9.17
N THR A 188 17.16 -6.71 -10.21
CA THR A 188 18.49 -6.68 -10.84
C THR A 188 18.84 -5.27 -11.31
N THR A 189 17.92 -4.61 -12.02
CA THR A 189 18.09 -3.21 -12.45
C THR A 189 18.18 -2.29 -11.23
N ALA A 190 17.31 -2.47 -10.23
CA ALA A 190 17.33 -1.65 -9.03
C ALA A 190 18.66 -1.72 -8.27
N HIS A 191 19.25 -2.92 -8.14
CA HIS A 191 20.59 -3.08 -7.56
C HIS A 191 21.67 -2.39 -8.40
N ALA A 192 21.59 -2.49 -9.72
CA ALA A 192 22.52 -1.79 -10.61
C ALA A 192 22.41 -0.26 -10.46
N VAL A 193 21.18 0.27 -10.37
CA VAL A 193 20.93 1.70 -10.09
C VAL A 193 21.46 2.10 -8.72
N CYS A 194 21.24 1.29 -7.68
CA CYS A 194 21.81 1.53 -6.35
C CYS A 194 23.34 1.62 -6.42
N ALA A 195 24.00 0.66 -7.07
CA ALA A 195 25.46 0.66 -7.20
C ALA A 195 25.97 1.88 -7.98
N ALA A 196 25.28 2.27 -9.05
CA ALA A 196 25.65 3.41 -9.88
C ALA A 196 25.41 4.76 -9.21
N THR A 197 24.39 4.86 -8.34
CA THR A 197 23.99 6.13 -7.71
C THR A 197 24.46 6.27 -6.27
N ALA A 198 24.98 5.19 -5.65
CA ALA A 198 25.43 5.17 -4.27
C ALA A 198 26.37 6.35 -3.95
N PRO A 199 26.19 7.03 -2.80
CA PRO A 199 27.09 8.09 -2.39
C PRO A 199 28.52 7.54 -2.17
N THR A 200 29.52 8.21 -2.73
CA THR A 200 30.93 7.93 -2.39
C THR A 200 31.39 8.79 -1.21
N PRO A 201 32.25 8.25 -0.31
CA PRO A 201 32.83 9.04 0.76
C PRO A 201 33.61 10.24 0.18
N GLY A 202 33.16 11.46 0.48
CA GLY A 202 33.79 12.70 0.01
C GLY A 202 32.87 13.64 -0.80
N GLN A 203 31.68 13.20 -1.20
CA GLN A 203 30.69 14.08 -1.88
C GLN A 203 29.90 14.96 -0.90
N ALA A 204 30.59 15.88 -0.21
CA ALA A 204 29.90 16.91 0.55
C ALA A 204 29.14 17.86 -0.40
N GLY A 205 27.81 17.93 -0.29
CA GLY A 205 26.98 18.85 -1.09
C GLY A 205 26.39 18.28 -2.39
N ARG A 206 26.27 16.95 -2.51
CA ARG A 206 25.62 16.29 -3.65
C ARG A 206 24.21 16.83 -3.90
N ARG A 207 23.83 17.01 -5.16
CA ARG A 207 22.52 17.54 -5.57
C ARG A 207 21.64 16.50 -6.25
N GLU A 208 22.23 15.41 -6.71
CA GLU A 208 21.57 14.37 -7.48
C GLU A 208 20.92 13.33 -6.54
N PRO A 209 19.70 12.87 -6.86
CA PRO A 209 19.05 11.81 -6.11
C PRO A 209 19.74 10.45 -6.34
N TRP A 210 19.60 9.54 -5.37
CA TRP A 210 20.15 8.19 -5.45
C TRP A 210 19.18 7.14 -4.97
N LEU A 211 19.31 5.93 -5.52
CA LEU A 211 18.53 4.79 -5.06
C LEU A 211 19.29 4.07 -3.94
N ARG A 212 18.59 3.75 -2.85
CA ARG A 212 19.12 3.06 -1.68
C ARG A 212 18.29 1.82 -1.38
N GLN A 213 18.94 0.68 -1.24
CA GLN A 213 18.30 -0.52 -0.75
C GLN A 213 18.04 -0.44 0.77
N VAL A 214 16.83 -0.83 1.20
CA VAL A 214 16.41 -0.92 2.59
C VAL A 214 15.77 -2.29 2.84
N GLY A 215 16.59 -3.28 3.22
CA GLY A 215 16.14 -4.67 3.29
C GLY A 215 15.87 -5.22 1.90
N ILE A 216 14.64 -5.67 1.65
CA ILE A 216 14.18 -6.17 0.33
C ILE A 216 13.56 -5.06 -0.55
N GLU A 217 13.53 -3.84 -0.04
CA GLU A 217 12.86 -2.69 -0.64
C GLU A 217 13.86 -1.64 -1.12
N PHE A 218 13.38 -0.64 -1.86
CA PHE A 218 14.22 0.42 -2.42
C PHE A 218 13.61 1.81 -2.15
N ASP A 219 14.44 2.73 -1.66
CA ASP A 219 14.12 4.15 -1.49
C ASP A 219 14.87 4.98 -2.52
N LEU A 220 14.19 5.87 -3.25
CA LEU A 220 14.81 7.00 -3.91
C LEU A 220 15.00 8.13 -2.90
N VAL A 221 16.22 8.63 -2.75
CA VAL A 221 16.56 9.65 -1.76
C VAL A 221 16.98 10.93 -2.47
N TRP A 222 16.43 12.07 -2.04
CA TRP A 222 16.87 13.39 -2.49
C TRP A 222 17.75 14.04 -1.45
N PRO A 223 18.83 14.72 -1.84
CA PRO A 223 19.70 15.43 -0.91
C PRO A 223 19.06 16.67 -0.28
N HIS A 224 17.97 17.20 -0.85
CA HIS A 224 17.31 18.42 -0.37
C HIS A 224 15.82 18.20 -0.05
N GLY A 225 15.55 17.69 1.15
CA GLY A 225 14.30 17.94 1.88
C GLY A 225 13.03 17.20 1.43
N ARG A 226 13.07 16.45 0.32
CA ARG A 226 12.05 15.41 0.08
C ARG A 226 12.54 14.16 0.81
N GLY A 227 11.74 13.68 1.77
CA GLY A 227 12.02 12.42 2.44
C GLY A 227 12.23 11.27 1.44
N PRO A 228 12.79 10.14 1.89
CA PRO A 228 12.97 8.99 1.01
C PRO A 228 11.63 8.58 0.38
N TYR A 229 11.61 8.44 -0.94
CA TYR A 229 10.47 7.93 -1.70
C TYR A 229 10.62 6.43 -1.86
N ARG A 230 9.80 5.67 -1.15
CA ARG A 230 9.75 4.21 -1.27
C ARG A 230 9.20 3.85 -2.65
N LEU A 231 9.99 3.14 -3.45
CA LEU A 231 9.51 2.56 -4.69
C LEU A 231 8.47 1.50 -4.36
N ARG A 232 7.36 1.52 -5.10
CA ARG A 232 6.28 0.55 -4.97
C ARG A 232 6.46 -0.55 -5.99
N ARG A 233 5.93 -1.73 -5.73
CA ARG A 233 5.85 -2.79 -6.74
C ARG A 233 4.50 -2.74 -7.44
N ASP A 234 4.49 -3.03 -8.73
CA ASP A 234 3.25 -3.26 -9.48
C ASP A 234 2.75 -4.71 -9.33
N THR A 235 1.67 -5.03 -10.04
CA THR A 235 1.06 -6.36 -10.07
C THR A 235 1.95 -7.45 -10.65
N ASP A 236 2.97 -7.08 -11.43
CA ASP A 236 3.96 -8.01 -11.99
C ASP A 236 5.18 -8.15 -11.04
N GLY A 237 5.15 -7.47 -9.89
CA GLY A 237 6.22 -7.45 -8.91
C GLY A 237 7.39 -6.51 -9.28
N LEU A 238 7.27 -5.71 -10.34
CA LEU A 238 8.29 -4.78 -10.79
C LEU A 238 8.25 -3.48 -10.00
N LEU A 239 9.42 -2.91 -9.70
CA LEU A 239 9.52 -1.64 -8.99
C LEU A 239 9.14 -0.49 -9.90
N LEU A 240 8.32 0.43 -9.38
CA LEU A 240 7.81 1.59 -10.09
C LEU A 240 8.54 2.85 -9.66
N LEU A 241 8.94 3.61 -10.67
CA LEU A 241 9.47 4.95 -10.55
C LEU A 241 8.56 5.90 -11.34
N ASP A 242 7.70 6.59 -10.60
CA ASP A 242 6.68 7.53 -11.08
C ASP A 242 6.94 8.96 -10.62
N VAL A 243 8.20 9.26 -10.36
CA VAL A 243 8.68 10.60 -10.03
C VAL A 243 9.72 11.00 -11.05
N ASP A 244 9.70 12.27 -11.44
CA ASP A 244 10.74 12.80 -12.31
C ASP A 244 12.06 12.86 -11.54
N VAL A 245 13.09 12.21 -12.08
CA VAL A 245 14.41 12.11 -11.48
C VAL A 245 15.37 12.90 -12.35
N PRO A 246 15.89 14.05 -11.87
CA PRO A 246 16.83 14.85 -12.65
C PRO A 246 18.00 14.01 -13.16
N ASP A 247 18.39 14.29 -14.41
CA ASP A 247 19.53 13.68 -15.11
C ASP A 247 19.39 12.18 -15.41
N TRP A 248 18.28 11.54 -15.03
CA TRP A 248 17.97 10.19 -15.48
C TRP A 248 17.27 10.28 -16.82
N SER A 249 17.81 9.61 -17.83
CA SER A 249 17.26 9.59 -19.19
C SER A 249 16.89 8.17 -19.58
N TRP A 250 16.02 8.02 -20.57
CA TRP A 250 15.59 6.71 -21.04
C TRP A 250 15.34 6.74 -22.53
N TRP A 251 15.47 5.59 -23.17
CA TRP A 251 15.28 5.42 -24.60
C TRP A 251 14.49 4.15 -24.87
N LEU A 252 13.46 4.24 -25.72
CA LEU A 252 12.70 3.07 -26.15
C LEU A 252 13.60 2.12 -26.94
N LEU A 253 13.48 0.83 -26.66
CA LEU A 253 14.09 -0.18 -27.52
C LEU A 253 13.29 -0.33 -28.80
N PRO A 254 13.94 -0.50 -29.97
CA PRO A 254 13.24 -0.91 -31.17
C PRO A 254 12.49 -2.20 -30.87
N ILE A 255 11.19 -2.22 -31.11
CA ILE A 255 10.44 -3.46 -31.14
C ILE A 255 11.09 -4.30 -32.23
N ALA A 256 11.64 -5.46 -31.87
CA ALA A 256 12.13 -6.41 -32.85
C ALA A 256 10.95 -6.68 -33.80
N SER A 257 11.03 -6.16 -35.03
CA SER A 257 10.03 -6.45 -36.04
C SER A 257 10.03 -7.97 -36.19
N GLU A 258 8.91 -8.60 -35.81
CA GLU A 258 8.67 -10.01 -36.15
C GLU A 258 8.98 -10.16 -37.64
N GLY A 259 9.94 -11.03 -37.92
CA GLY A 259 10.60 -11.12 -39.20
C GLY A 259 9.58 -11.19 -40.32
N ALA A 260 9.79 -10.32 -41.32
CA ALA A 260 9.38 -10.60 -42.68
C ALA A 260 9.92 -12.00 -43.04
N SER A 261 9.06 -13.00 -42.91
CA SER A 261 9.29 -14.32 -43.45
C SER A 261 9.33 -14.15 -44.97
N ARG A 262 10.53 -14.30 -45.54
CA ARG A 262 10.72 -14.51 -46.98
C ARG A 262 10.57 -15.99 -47.29
#